data_AF-A0A7S6W0I6-F1
#
_entry.id   AF-A0A7S6W0I6-F1
#
_cell.length_a   1.000
_cell.length_b   1.000
_cell.length_c   1.000
_cell.angle_alpha   90.00
_cell.angle_beta   90.00
_cell.angle_gamma   90.00
#
_symmetry.space_group_name_H-M   'P 1'
#
loop_
_entity.id
_entity.type
_entity.pdbx_description
1 polymer ?
#
loop_
_entity_poly.entity_id
_entity_poly.type
_entity_poly.pdbx_seq_one_letter_code
_entity_poly.pdbx_strand_id
1 'polypeptide(L)'
;MTPDEKKLYALMAVAEQQQNLVNQAVKELQITEERIQKVIAGQTHHTVSKSLNTGLQEGTAELIKTAKALGRLNNSIELASDQFSWKLIAIVLGIFAILMLAMTWLFSVYIKPLGNIPQIESLRQQGIQFDIGSCKVNGESKTCVRVMKEQCGYGNDKDFCVIDPK
;
A
#
# COMPACT_ATOMS: atom_id res chain seq x y z
N MET A 1 65.57 68.57 11.67
CA MET A 1 65.26 67.17 11.35
C MET A 1 63.97 66.81 12.08
N THR A 2 62.86 66.84 11.36
CA THR A 2 61.51 66.72 11.94
C THR A 2 61.16 65.27 12.25
N PRO A 3 60.29 65.01 13.25
CA PRO A 3 59.93 63.66 13.72
C PRO A 3 59.32 62.74 12.64
N ASP A 4 58.88 63.29 11.51
CA ASP A 4 58.23 62.53 10.43
C ASP A 4 59.23 61.78 9.53
N GLU A 5 60.44 62.29 9.34
CA GLU A 5 61.47 61.60 8.53
C GLU A 5 61.94 60.31 9.20
N LYS A 6 62.12 60.33 10.52
CA LYS A 6 62.56 59.16 11.31
C LYS A 6 61.56 58.00 11.24
N LYS A 7 60.26 58.29 11.13
CA LYS A 7 59.22 57.27 10.95
C LYS A 7 59.26 56.66 9.56
N LEU A 8 59.54 57.45 8.53
CA LEU A 8 59.65 56.94 7.15
C LEU A 8 60.83 55.96 6.99
N TYR A 9 61.99 56.30 7.57
CA TYR A 9 63.16 55.41 7.54
C TYR A 9 62.95 54.12 8.34
N ALA A 10 62.26 54.21 9.50
CA ALA A 10 61.92 53.02 10.27
C ALA A 10 60.94 52.10 9.52
N LEU A 11 59.96 52.66 8.81
CA LEU A 11 59.03 51.89 7.99
C LEU A 11 59.70 51.24 6.78
N MET A 12 60.65 51.94 6.13
CA MET A 12 61.43 51.38 5.02
C MET A 12 62.31 50.21 5.48
N ALA A 13 62.99 50.33 6.62
CA ALA A 13 63.80 49.26 7.20
C ALA A 13 62.94 48.03 7.59
N VAL A 14 61.74 48.25 8.14
CA VAL A 14 60.81 47.16 8.48
C VAL A 14 60.26 46.47 7.22
N ALA A 15 59.96 47.22 6.15
CA ALA A 15 59.50 46.66 4.89
C ALA A 15 60.58 45.80 4.21
N GLU A 16 61.83 46.26 4.21
CA GLU A 16 62.97 45.52 3.66
C GLU A 16 63.24 44.22 4.44
N GLN A 17 63.11 44.27 5.77
CA GLN A 17 63.26 43.09 6.62
C GLN A 17 62.12 42.09 6.39
N GLN A 18 60.87 42.55 6.21
CA GLN A 18 59.76 41.65 5.83
C GLN A 18 59.97 41.02 4.46
N GLN A 19 60.47 41.77 3.48
CA GLN A 19 60.66 41.26 2.12
C GLN A 19 61.72 40.15 2.09
N ASN A 20 62.79 40.26 2.88
CA ASN A 20 63.82 39.22 2.97
C ASN A 20 63.29 37.96 3.68
N LEU A 21 62.48 38.12 4.74
CA LEU A 21 61.84 37.00 5.44
C LEU A 21 60.84 36.25 4.54
N VAL A 22 60.05 36.97 3.75
CA VAL A 22 59.11 36.37 2.79
C VAL A 22 59.87 35.60 1.71
N ASN A 23 60.95 36.18 1.16
CA ASN A 23 61.77 35.50 0.17
C ASN A 23 62.44 34.22 0.73
N GLN A 24 62.83 34.23 2.00
CA GLN A 24 63.38 33.05 2.66
C GLN A 24 62.32 31.97 2.89
N ALA A 25 61.11 32.36 3.33
CA ALA A 25 59.99 31.44 3.50
C ALA A 25 59.55 30.78 2.18
N VAL A 26 59.53 31.55 1.08
CA VAL A 26 59.20 31.03 -0.26
C VAL A 26 60.24 30.01 -0.74
N LYS A 27 61.53 30.24 -0.48
CA LYS A 27 62.59 29.26 -0.80
C LYS A 27 62.46 27.96 -0.02
N GLU A 28 62.16 28.04 1.28
CA GLU A 28 61.93 26.86 2.14
C GLU A 28 60.70 26.06 1.69
N LEU A 29 59.63 26.75 1.27
CA LEU A 29 58.42 26.12 0.72
C LEU A 29 58.71 25.39 -0.60
N GLN A 30 59.48 25.98 -1.51
CA GLN A 30 59.86 25.31 -2.77
C GLN A 30 60.72 24.05 -2.53
N ILE A 31 61.69 24.11 -1.62
CA ILE A 31 62.54 22.96 -1.27
C ILE A 31 61.69 21.84 -0.64
N THR A 32 60.67 22.22 0.14
CA THR A 32 59.74 21.27 0.77
C THR A 32 58.82 20.63 -0.28
N GLU A 33 58.32 21.40 -1.25
CA GLU A 33 57.50 20.89 -2.35
C GLU A 33 58.28 19.89 -3.23
N GLU A 34 59.52 20.21 -3.62
CA GLU A 34 60.36 19.28 -4.39
C GLU A 34 60.67 17.99 -3.63
N ARG A 35 60.92 18.07 -2.31
CA ARG A 35 61.13 16.88 -1.48
C ARG A 35 59.86 16.03 -1.36
N ILE A 36 58.70 16.66 -1.22
CA ILE A 36 57.41 15.97 -1.16
C ILE A 36 57.10 15.29 -2.50
N GLN A 37 57.28 15.97 -3.62
CA GLN A 37 57.08 15.37 -4.95
C GLN A 37 58.00 14.17 -5.20
N LYS A 38 59.27 14.26 -4.80
CA LYS A 38 60.25 13.18 -4.98
C LYS A 38 59.95 11.94 -4.12
N VAL A 39 59.48 12.13 -2.89
CA VAL A 39 59.11 11.03 -1.98
C VAL A 39 57.79 10.38 -2.42
N ILE A 40 56.80 11.19 -2.85
CA ILE A 40 55.52 10.69 -3.34
C ILE A 40 55.70 9.94 -4.66
N ALA A 41 56.48 10.45 -5.62
CA ALA A 41 56.68 9.77 -6.90
C ALA A 41 57.43 8.42 -6.75
N GLY A 42 58.34 8.29 -5.79
CA GLY A 42 59.16 7.09 -5.59
C GLY A 42 58.47 5.93 -4.86
N GLN A 43 57.58 6.20 -3.90
CA GLN A 43 56.92 5.15 -3.09
C GLN A 43 55.44 4.92 -3.42
N THR A 44 54.77 5.88 -4.05
CA THR A 44 53.30 5.87 -4.14
C THR A 44 52.80 5.06 -5.34
N HIS A 45 53.48 5.09 -6.49
CA HIS A 45 52.92 4.48 -7.71
C HIS A 45 52.78 2.95 -7.66
N HIS A 46 53.72 2.21 -7.08
CA HIS A 46 53.67 0.73 -7.09
C HIS A 46 52.89 0.15 -5.89
N THR A 47 53.00 0.77 -4.71
CA THR A 47 52.33 0.29 -3.49
C THR A 47 50.85 0.70 -3.48
N VAL A 48 50.53 1.94 -3.90
CA VAL A 48 49.13 2.39 -3.99
C VAL A 48 48.41 1.69 -5.12
N SER A 49 49.03 1.49 -6.30
CA SER A 49 48.36 0.76 -7.39
C SER A 49 48.13 -0.71 -7.05
N LYS A 50 49.08 -1.39 -6.40
CA LYS A 50 48.92 -2.79 -6.00
C LYS A 50 47.84 -2.95 -4.91
N SER A 51 47.86 -2.11 -3.88
CA SER A 51 46.84 -2.14 -2.82
C SER A 51 45.45 -1.72 -3.32
N LEU A 52 45.36 -0.72 -4.21
CA LEU A 52 44.10 -0.40 -4.88
C LEU A 52 43.62 -1.58 -5.73
N ASN A 53 44.46 -2.15 -6.58
CA ASN A 53 44.02 -3.18 -7.52
C ASN A 53 43.64 -4.48 -6.78
N THR A 54 44.39 -4.87 -5.75
CA THR A 54 44.04 -6.01 -4.90
C THR A 54 42.78 -5.73 -4.08
N GLY A 55 42.66 -4.54 -3.46
CA GLY A 55 41.46 -4.17 -2.71
C GLY A 55 40.21 -4.02 -3.58
N LEU A 56 40.37 -3.56 -4.83
CA LEU A 56 39.28 -3.45 -5.81
C LEU A 56 38.86 -4.84 -6.33
N GLN A 57 39.82 -5.76 -6.51
CA GLN A 57 39.57 -7.13 -6.92
C GLN A 57 38.89 -7.96 -5.80
N GLU A 58 39.35 -7.82 -4.55
CA GLU A 58 38.70 -8.42 -3.38
C GLU A 58 37.30 -7.81 -3.16
N GLY A 59 37.21 -6.48 -3.22
CA GLY A 59 35.95 -5.75 -3.09
C GLY A 59 34.93 -6.13 -4.16
N THR A 60 35.34 -6.31 -5.43
CA THR A 60 34.44 -6.79 -6.49
C THR A 60 34.07 -8.26 -6.33
N ALA A 61 34.97 -9.11 -5.85
CA ALA A 61 34.63 -10.52 -5.57
C ALA A 61 33.60 -10.64 -4.43
N GLU A 62 33.72 -9.81 -3.39
CA GLU A 62 32.73 -9.72 -2.32
C GLU A 62 31.43 -9.07 -2.79
N LEU A 63 31.49 -8.03 -3.64
CA LEU A 63 30.31 -7.42 -4.25
C LEU A 63 29.55 -8.40 -5.15
N ILE A 64 30.26 -9.24 -5.91
CA ILE A 64 29.64 -10.27 -6.76
C ILE A 64 29.03 -11.37 -5.91
N LYS A 65 29.67 -11.79 -4.81
CA LYS A 65 29.11 -12.77 -3.87
C LYS A 65 27.86 -12.22 -3.18
N THR A 66 27.92 -10.97 -2.71
CA THR A 66 26.78 -10.30 -2.08
C THR A 66 25.67 -10.03 -3.09
N ALA A 67 25.97 -9.59 -4.32
CA ALA A 67 24.98 -9.43 -5.39
C ALA A 67 24.34 -10.77 -5.80
N LYS A 68 25.10 -11.87 -5.81
CA LYS A 68 24.58 -13.23 -6.07
C LYS A 68 23.73 -13.74 -4.91
N ALA A 69 24.11 -13.43 -3.67
CA ALA A 69 23.29 -13.69 -2.50
C ALA A 69 22.00 -12.87 -2.56
N LEU A 70 22.09 -11.56 -2.78
CA LEU A 70 20.96 -10.64 -2.97
C LEU A 70 20.06 -11.05 -4.13
N GLY A 71 20.61 -11.51 -5.26
CA GLY A 71 19.84 -12.02 -6.39
C GLY A 71 19.13 -13.35 -6.07
N ARG A 72 19.78 -14.25 -5.31
CA ARG A 72 19.12 -15.46 -4.79
C ARG A 72 18.04 -15.13 -3.76
N LEU A 73 18.29 -14.16 -2.87
CA LEU A 73 17.31 -13.66 -1.92
C LEU A 73 16.14 -12.99 -2.65
N ASN A 74 16.37 -12.17 -3.67
CA ASN A 74 15.30 -11.54 -4.44
C ASN A 74 14.44 -12.59 -5.15
N ASN A 75 15.05 -13.58 -5.81
CA ASN A 75 14.30 -14.64 -6.48
C ASN A 75 13.53 -15.53 -5.49
N SER A 76 14.07 -15.76 -4.29
CA SER A 76 13.37 -16.51 -3.24
C SER A 76 12.33 -15.68 -2.49
N ILE A 77 12.51 -14.37 -2.37
CA ILE A 77 11.52 -13.44 -1.80
C ILE A 77 10.38 -13.20 -2.79
N GLU A 78 10.64 -13.12 -4.09
CA GLU A 78 9.61 -12.95 -5.12
C GLU A 78 8.71 -14.20 -5.17
N LEU A 79 9.32 -15.39 -5.25
CA LEU A 79 8.61 -16.67 -5.18
C LEU A 79 7.93 -16.90 -3.83
N ALA A 80 8.58 -16.53 -2.72
CA ALA A 80 7.95 -16.62 -1.40
C ALA A 80 6.83 -15.61 -1.24
N SER A 81 6.93 -14.40 -1.79
CA SER A 81 5.90 -13.35 -1.69
C SER A 81 4.64 -13.72 -2.46
N ASP A 82 4.78 -14.36 -3.62
CA ASP A 82 3.64 -14.80 -4.43
C ASP A 82 2.93 -15.98 -3.76
N GLN A 83 3.70 -16.92 -3.21
CA GLN A 83 3.14 -18.05 -2.45
C GLN A 83 2.52 -17.61 -1.11
N PHE A 84 3.11 -16.63 -0.42
CA PHE A 84 2.59 -16.11 0.85
C PHE A 84 1.36 -15.24 0.61
N SER A 85 1.35 -14.42 -0.46
CA SER A 85 0.19 -13.61 -0.82
C SER A 85 -1.00 -14.48 -1.24
N TRP A 86 -0.81 -15.51 -2.07
CA TRP A 86 -1.90 -16.41 -2.43
C TRP A 86 -2.43 -17.21 -1.23
N LYS A 87 -1.54 -17.68 -0.33
CA LYS A 87 -1.96 -18.32 0.93
C LYS A 87 -2.75 -17.39 1.84
N LEU A 88 -2.30 -16.14 2.00
CA LEU A 88 -3.01 -15.15 2.81
C LEU A 88 -4.37 -14.80 2.20
N ILE A 89 -4.43 -14.62 0.88
CA ILE A 89 -5.69 -14.39 0.14
C ILE A 89 -6.65 -15.57 0.34
N ALA A 90 -6.16 -16.82 0.23
CA ALA A 90 -6.98 -18.01 0.42
C ALA A 90 -7.48 -18.14 1.88
N ILE A 91 -6.66 -17.82 2.87
CA ILE A 91 -7.06 -17.84 4.29
C ILE A 91 -8.12 -16.77 4.55
N VAL A 92 -7.92 -15.54 4.07
CA VAL A 92 -8.88 -14.43 4.25
C VAL A 92 -10.21 -14.74 3.57
N LEU A 93 -10.19 -15.27 2.34
CA LEU A 93 -11.40 -15.69 1.62
C LEU A 93 -12.11 -16.85 2.34
N GLY A 94 -11.36 -17.81 2.89
CA GLY A 94 -11.91 -18.93 3.65
C GLY A 94 -12.63 -18.46 4.93
N ILE A 95 -11.98 -17.58 5.70
CA ILE A 95 -12.60 -16.99 6.91
C ILE A 95 -13.84 -16.18 6.53
N PHE A 96 -13.77 -15.39 5.46
CA PHE A 96 -14.89 -14.60 4.98
C PHE A 96 -16.09 -15.47 4.56
N ALA A 97 -15.84 -16.58 3.86
CA ALA A 97 -16.89 -17.52 3.47
C ALA A 97 -17.58 -18.16 4.69
N ILE A 98 -16.82 -18.55 5.71
CA ILE A 98 -17.36 -19.09 6.96
C ILE A 98 -18.21 -18.04 7.69
N LEU A 99 -17.74 -16.80 7.78
CA LEU A 99 -18.48 -15.70 8.38
C LEU A 99 -19.79 -15.41 7.63
N MET A 100 -19.77 -15.44 6.29
CA MET A 100 -20.98 -15.25 5.48
C MET A 100 -22.00 -16.38 5.68
N LEU A 101 -21.55 -17.63 5.77
CA LEU A 101 -22.43 -18.76 6.08
C LEU A 101 -23.02 -18.66 7.49
N ALA A 102 -22.20 -18.28 8.48
CA ALA A 102 -22.66 -18.07 9.85
C ALA A 102 -23.68 -16.94 9.93
N MET A 103 -23.45 -15.82 9.23
CA MET A 103 -24.40 -14.71 9.15
C MET A 103 -25.69 -15.14 8.45
N THR A 104 -25.61 -15.88 7.34
CA THR A 104 -26.80 -16.39 6.62
C THR A 104 -27.62 -17.34 7.50
N TRP A 105 -26.97 -18.18 8.29
CA TRP A 105 -27.63 -19.06 9.25
C TRP A 105 -28.30 -18.25 10.38
N LEU A 106 -27.59 -17.25 10.93
CA LEU A 106 -28.12 -16.34 11.94
C LEU A 106 -29.33 -15.57 11.40
N PHE A 107 -29.26 -15.07 10.17
CA PHE A 107 -30.39 -14.46 9.48
C PHE A 107 -31.52 -15.45 9.25
N SER A 108 -31.27 -16.71 8.89
CA SER A 108 -32.34 -17.72 8.73
C SER A 108 -33.08 -18.03 10.04
N VAL A 109 -32.38 -17.95 11.18
CA VAL A 109 -32.99 -18.20 12.51
C VAL A 109 -33.70 -16.95 13.05
N TYR A 110 -33.12 -15.75 12.86
CA TYR A 110 -33.67 -14.50 13.39
C TYR A 110 -34.66 -13.81 12.45
N ILE A 111 -34.42 -13.85 11.14
CA ILE A 111 -35.38 -13.48 10.11
C ILE A 111 -36.21 -14.74 9.85
N LYS A 112 -37.34 -14.86 10.56
CA LYS A 112 -38.45 -15.71 10.07
C LYS A 112 -38.58 -15.43 8.57
N PRO A 113 -38.62 -16.46 7.70
CA PRO A 113 -38.71 -16.23 6.27
C PRO A 113 -39.81 -15.20 6.03
N LEU A 114 -39.54 -14.22 5.17
CA LEU A 114 -40.51 -13.29 4.61
C LEU A 114 -41.71 -13.98 3.90
N GLY A 115 -41.89 -15.30 4.10
CA GLY A 115 -43.03 -16.11 3.69
C GLY A 115 -44.18 -16.15 4.70
N ASN A 116 -44.16 -15.40 5.80
CA ASN A 116 -45.32 -15.33 6.69
C ASN A 116 -46.18 -14.10 6.37
N ILE A 117 -46.94 -14.21 5.28
CA ILE A 117 -48.28 -13.62 5.21
C ILE A 117 -49.22 -14.69 5.82
N PRO A 118 -49.38 -14.75 7.16
CA PRO A 118 -50.09 -15.85 7.82
C PRO A 118 -51.57 -15.93 7.44
N GLN A 119 -52.14 -14.91 6.79
CA GLN A 119 -53.55 -14.90 6.45
C GLN A 119 -53.90 -15.77 5.23
N ILE A 120 -52.99 -15.97 4.27
CA ILE A 120 -53.33 -16.68 3.02
C ILE A 120 -53.19 -18.21 3.19
N GLU A 121 -52.13 -18.67 3.88
CA GLU A 121 -51.87 -20.11 4.05
C GLU A 121 -52.78 -20.74 5.12
N SER A 122 -53.19 -20.00 6.16
CA SER A 122 -54.12 -20.50 7.19
C SER A 122 -55.52 -20.76 6.64
N LEU A 123 -55.95 -19.96 5.65
CA LEU A 123 -57.23 -20.18 4.97
C LEU A 123 -57.19 -21.45 4.11
N ARG A 124 -56.03 -21.76 3.52
CA ARG A 124 -55.81 -23.00 2.75
C ARG A 124 -55.78 -24.25 3.64
N GLN A 125 -55.22 -24.15 4.84
CA GLN A 125 -55.18 -25.24 5.83
C GLN A 125 -56.53 -25.52 6.49
N GLN A 126 -57.47 -24.58 6.47
CA GLN A 126 -58.84 -24.76 6.98
C GLN A 126 -59.78 -25.48 5.98
N GLY A 127 -59.27 -26.02 4.86
CA GLY A 127 -60.06 -26.81 3.91
C GLY A 127 -60.95 -25.97 2.98
N ILE A 128 -60.78 -24.65 2.97
CA ILE A 128 -61.49 -23.74 2.09
C ILE A 128 -60.70 -23.70 0.77
N GLN A 129 -61.07 -24.51 -0.24
CA GLN A 129 -60.49 -24.32 -1.57
C GLN A 129 -61.12 -23.07 -2.16
N PHE A 130 -60.33 -22.00 -2.21
CA PHE A 130 -60.71 -20.83 -2.96
C PHE A 130 -60.66 -21.14 -4.45
N ASP A 131 -61.79 -20.96 -5.13
CA ASP A 131 -61.85 -21.00 -6.59
C ASP A 131 -61.22 -19.69 -7.13
N ILE A 132 -59.90 -19.75 -7.31
CA ILE A 132 -59.06 -18.67 -7.81
C ILE A 132 -58.97 -18.79 -9.33
N GLY A 133 -59.43 -17.77 -10.04
CA GLY A 133 -59.37 -17.66 -11.49
C GLY A 133 -58.65 -16.39 -11.95
N SER A 134 -58.44 -16.27 -13.26
CA SER A 134 -58.01 -15.00 -13.87
C SER A 134 -59.22 -14.30 -14.50
N CYS A 135 -59.44 -13.03 -14.17
CA CYS A 135 -60.40 -12.18 -14.87
C CYS A 135 -59.67 -11.13 -15.69
N LYS A 136 -60.25 -10.76 -16.84
CA LYS A 136 -59.86 -9.52 -17.52
C LYS A 136 -60.61 -8.35 -16.90
N VAL A 137 -59.89 -7.48 -16.22
CA VAL A 137 -60.41 -6.22 -15.67
C VAL A 137 -59.66 -5.10 -16.38
N ASN A 138 -60.38 -4.27 -17.14
CA ASN A 138 -59.82 -3.15 -17.91
C ASN A 138 -58.69 -3.55 -18.88
N GLY A 139 -58.80 -4.73 -19.49
CA GLY A 139 -57.80 -5.23 -20.45
C GLY A 139 -56.62 -5.97 -19.82
N GLU A 140 -56.44 -5.87 -18.50
CA GLU A 140 -55.38 -6.56 -17.75
C GLU A 140 -55.91 -7.83 -17.07
N SER A 141 -55.08 -8.87 -17.04
CA SER A 141 -55.39 -10.11 -16.32
C SER A 141 -55.13 -9.90 -14.83
N LYS A 142 -56.18 -10.02 -14.01
CA LYS A 142 -56.11 -9.90 -12.55
C LYS A 142 -56.60 -11.18 -11.89
N THR A 143 -55.99 -11.52 -10.77
CA THR A 143 -56.43 -12.64 -9.92
C THR A 143 -57.80 -12.33 -9.33
N CYS A 144 -58.74 -13.24 -9.53
CA CYS A 144 -60.10 -13.16 -9.02
C CYS A 144 -60.40 -14.35 -8.11
N VAL A 145 -61.30 -14.13 -7.16
CA VAL A 145 -61.86 -15.19 -6.31
C VAL A 145 -63.37 -15.24 -6.50
N ARG A 146 -63.95 -16.44 -6.48
CA ARG A 146 -65.40 -16.61 -6.49
C ARG A 146 -66.00 -16.15 -5.16
N VAL A 147 -66.99 -15.25 -5.22
CA VAL A 147 -67.72 -14.75 -4.07
C VAL A 147 -69.22 -15.02 -4.20
N MET A 148 -69.92 -15.13 -3.08
CA MET A 148 -71.37 -15.22 -3.04
C MET A 148 -71.97 -13.82 -3.24
N LYS A 149 -72.41 -13.50 -4.46
CA LYS A 149 -72.91 -12.15 -4.81
C LYS A 149 -74.04 -11.64 -3.90
N GLU A 150 -74.92 -12.53 -3.46
CA GLU A 150 -76.03 -12.21 -2.54
C GLU A 150 -75.56 -11.95 -1.10
N GLN A 151 -74.32 -12.34 -0.77
CA GLN A 151 -73.69 -12.13 0.53
C GLN A 151 -72.51 -11.16 0.40
N CYS A 152 -72.78 -10.02 -0.23
CA CYS A 152 -71.87 -8.90 -0.37
C CYS A 152 -72.41 -7.67 0.37
N GLY A 153 -71.54 -6.69 0.64
CA GLY A 153 -71.94 -5.42 1.24
C GLY A 153 -71.72 -5.33 2.75
N TYR A 154 -70.81 -6.14 3.28
CA TYR A 154 -70.38 -6.07 4.67
C TYR A 154 -69.29 -4.99 4.86
N GLY A 155 -69.11 -4.53 6.10
CA GLY A 155 -68.17 -3.44 6.43
C GLY A 155 -68.76 -2.03 6.19
N ASN A 156 -68.07 -1.00 6.69
CA ASN A 156 -68.54 0.38 6.59
C ASN A 156 -68.63 0.87 5.14
N ASP A 157 -67.71 0.40 4.29
CA ASP A 157 -67.62 0.76 2.87
C ASP A 157 -68.33 -0.24 1.95
N LYS A 158 -69.00 -1.26 2.51
CA LYS A 158 -69.74 -2.31 1.77
C LYS A 158 -68.89 -3.07 0.73
N ASP A 159 -67.60 -3.14 0.96
CA ASP A 159 -66.59 -3.72 0.08
C ASP A 159 -66.29 -5.19 0.39
N PHE A 160 -66.78 -5.71 1.52
CA PHE A 160 -66.61 -7.11 1.89
C PHE A 160 -67.73 -8.00 1.33
N CYS A 161 -67.31 -9.14 0.75
CA CYS A 161 -68.17 -10.22 0.30
C CYS A 161 -67.74 -11.54 0.94
N VAL A 162 -68.70 -12.41 1.21
CA VAL A 162 -68.43 -13.79 1.63
C VAL A 162 -67.87 -14.56 0.43
N ILE A 163 -66.74 -15.21 0.65
CA ILE A 163 -66.08 -16.06 -0.35
C ILE A 163 -66.81 -17.40 -0.40
N ASP A 164 -67.04 -17.93 -1.61
CA ASP A 164 -67.68 -19.24 -1.84
C ASP A 164 -66.61 -20.35 -1.84
N PRO A 165 -66.44 -21.13 -0.74
CA PRO A 165 -65.49 -22.24 -0.71
C PRO A 165 -66.05 -23.38 -1.55
N LYS A 166 -65.27 -23.92 -2.48
CA LYS A 166 -65.65 -25.13 -3.21
C LYS A 166 -64.93 -26.36 -2.71
#